data_AF-A0A1F8MWC1-F1
#
_entry.id   AF-A0A1F8MWC1-F1
#
_cell.length_a   1.000
_cell.length_b   1.000
_cell.length_c   1.000
_cell.angle_alpha   90.00
_cell.angle_beta   90.00
_cell.angle_gamma   90.00
#
_symmetry.space_group_name_H-M   'P 1'
#
loop_
_entity.id
_entity.type
_entity.pdbx_description
1 polymer ?
#
loop_
_entity_poly.entity_id
_entity_poly.type
_entity_poly.pdbx_seq_one_letter_code
_entity_poly.pdbx_strand_id
1 'polypeptide(L)'
;MARISYDVVVVGGGPNGLGIAAYLAKCGVKVCVVEARTEIGGGCETIEPIPGFRIEPHAAFNYAGASPAWEQLELGKYGLRVVPCDIWGAAVSSDLKRVTVGGRWNKQVVRESMLMWGEDVAAQTEGLYEIMESPECREFLRSIYWTPPLPEGYSREPKDLPWVKAIKKVPLLSLVYDDSWLEMSTLDITNILTTTEAQKVGLCIAAWDSGPGFLSKGMGIVGAAITFLIMYSSGVFLGGMHSYAHATMRAALAHGATFYTNSPVEEIIVEDGEAKGVRVGGKGPMADKVIWAERAVISDTHVKETFLKLIDKKHLDRGFYQKVKDINLNGGSLMKVDMIVKELPRFKGKAGEFMDKHPGVGTVFPVDRLDVLTNHRKAVDAEFRFPRFGKDEVVLRTLRSSIYDPTRCPPGYHTIYNFWPLPVPEYYVGGIENYNKHKEEQVEGMLEMYREYCTNMGDDNIVAKFAMTPLDSSFRNMGFVGGNWEGIRPCDDQWCDRRPVPECGRYRTPIDRLYLVNQTSYPGGLALMAVPYNLMHILIEDLDLKPGGWWYPSPYYVSDKKVSSGDV
;
A
#
# COMPACT_ATOMS: atom_id res chain seq x y z
N MET A 1 23.99 -17.17 30.68
CA MET A 1 23.80 -17.44 29.23
C MET A 1 24.55 -16.40 28.44
N ALA A 2 25.02 -16.72 27.23
CA ALA A 2 25.66 -15.75 26.36
C ALA A 2 24.69 -14.63 25.97
N ARG A 3 25.17 -13.38 25.92
CA ARG A 3 24.39 -12.22 25.49
C ARG A 3 23.99 -12.40 24.01
N ILE A 4 22.71 -12.29 23.70
CA ILE A 4 22.21 -12.31 22.32
C ILE A 4 22.28 -10.88 21.80
N SER A 5 23.15 -10.61 20.83
CA SER A 5 23.30 -9.28 20.26
C SER A 5 23.49 -9.26 18.74
N TYR A 6 23.03 -8.16 18.15
CA TYR A 6 23.04 -7.84 16.73
C TYR A 6 23.42 -6.37 16.56
N ASP A 7 23.96 -5.97 15.41
CA ASP A 7 24.18 -4.54 15.13
C ASP A 7 22.83 -3.81 15.12
N VAL A 8 21.84 -4.40 14.44
CA VAL A 8 20.50 -3.83 14.30
C VAL A 8 19.43 -4.88 14.60
N VAL A 9 18.43 -4.48 15.38
CA VAL A 9 17.23 -5.27 15.68
C VAL A 9 16.03 -4.63 15.01
N VAL A 10 15.32 -5.37 14.16
CA VAL A 10 14.07 -4.95 13.51
C VAL A 10 12.88 -5.61 14.22
N VAL A 11 11.92 -4.81 14.68
CA VAL A 11 10.70 -5.26 15.37
C VAL A 11 9.55 -5.33 14.37
N GLY A 12 9.13 -6.53 14.01
CA GLY A 12 8.15 -6.81 12.97
C GLY A 12 8.78 -7.31 11.67
N GLY A 13 8.18 -8.34 11.07
CA GLY A 13 8.58 -8.96 9.81
C GLY A 13 7.61 -8.65 8.67
N GLY A 14 7.07 -7.44 8.62
CA GLY A 14 6.27 -6.94 7.50
C GLY A 14 7.12 -6.59 6.29
N PRO A 15 6.51 -6.24 5.13
CA PRO A 15 7.26 -6.02 3.89
C PRO A 15 8.32 -4.91 4.01
N ASN A 16 8.07 -3.89 4.84
CA ASN A 16 9.02 -2.80 5.05
C ASN A 16 10.16 -3.21 5.99
N GLY A 17 9.87 -3.91 7.09
CA GLY A 17 10.87 -4.51 7.98
C GLY A 17 11.78 -5.50 7.26
N LEU A 18 11.19 -6.35 6.40
CA LEU A 18 11.94 -7.26 5.53
C LEU A 18 12.83 -6.50 4.54
N GLY A 19 12.30 -5.43 3.94
CA GLY A 19 13.05 -4.60 3.00
C GLY A 19 14.27 -3.95 3.64
N ILE A 20 14.13 -3.34 4.82
CA ILE A 20 15.27 -2.71 5.50
C ILE A 20 16.27 -3.75 6.01
N ALA A 21 15.80 -4.90 6.49
CA ALA A 21 16.67 -6.00 6.87
C ALA A 21 17.52 -6.50 5.69
N ALA A 22 16.91 -6.61 4.49
CA ALA A 22 17.62 -6.99 3.28
C ALA A 22 18.69 -5.95 2.88
N TYR A 23 18.36 -4.66 2.91
CA TYR A 23 19.32 -3.59 2.61
C TYR A 23 20.50 -3.57 3.58
N LEU A 24 20.23 -3.60 4.88
CA LEU A 24 21.26 -3.58 5.92
C LEU A 24 22.13 -4.84 5.88
N ALA A 25 21.53 -6.03 5.75
CA ALA A 25 22.28 -7.27 5.62
C ALA A 25 23.18 -7.26 4.37
N LYS A 26 22.70 -6.74 3.23
CA LYS A 26 23.51 -6.59 2.00
C LYS A 26 24.68 -5.61 2.18
N CYS A 27 24.60 -4.68 3.14
CA CYS A 27 25.72 -3.85 3.60
C CYS A 27 26.68 -4.54 4.58
N GLY A 28 26.44 -5.81 4.95
CA GLY A 28 27.24 -6.55 5.92
C GLY A 28 26.87 -6.26 7.38
N VAL A 29 25.76 -5.59 7.64
CA VAL A 29 25.27 -5.33 9.01
C VAL A 29 24.69 -6.62 9.58
N LYS A 30 25.02 -6.97 10.83
CA LYS A 30 24.44 -8.13 11.50
C LYS A 30 23.03 -7.80 11.99
N VAL A 31 22.01 -8.18 11.22
CA VAL A 31 20.61 -7.85 11.50
C VAL A 31 19.85 -9.05 12.07
N CYS A 32 18.95 -8.81 13.03
CA CYS A 32 17.86 -9.74 13.30
C CYS A 32 16.48 -9.09 13.13
N VAL A 33 15.52 -9.85 12.64
CA VAL A 33 14.10 -9.50 12.57
C VAL A 33 13.35 -10.33 13.60
N VAL A 34 12.51 -9.66 14.40
CA VAL A 34 11.73 -10.28 15.48
C VAL A 34 10.25 -10.16 15.12
N GLU A 35 9.65 -11.27 14.67
CA GLU A 35 8.27 -11.36 14.20
C GLU A 35 7.39 -12.03 15.27
N ALA A 36 6.29 -11.36 15.61
CA ALA A 36 5.36 -11.84 16.63
C ALA A 36 4.62 -13.11 16.21
N ARG A 37 4.28 -13.21 14.93
CA ARG A 37 3.48 -14.30 14.37
C ARG A 37 4.35 -15.51 13.99
N THR A 38 3.69 -16.62 13.69
CA THR A 38 4.34 -17.86 13.21
C THR A 38 5.00 -17.69 11.84
N GLU A 39 4.52 -16.75 11.05
CA GLU A 39 4.88 -16.54 9.66
C GLU A 39 5.12 -15.06 9.41
N ILE A 40 6.09 -14.75 8.54
CA ILE A 40 6.47 -13.39 8.18
C ILE A 40 5.57 -12.83 7.08
N GLY A 41 5.81 -11.59 6.67
CA GLY A 41 5.19 -10.97 5.51
C GLY A 41 4.11 -9.95 5.85
N GLY A 42 3.67 -9.86 7.10
CA GLY A 42 2.72 -8.85 7.57
C GLY A 42 1.48 -8.76 6.67
N GLY A 43 1.26 -7.61 6.04
CA GLY A 43 0.15 -7.38 5.10
C GLY A 43 0.24 -8.12 3.77
N CYS A 44 1.42 -8.63 3.40
CA CYS A 44 1.67 -9.40 2.18
C CYS A 44 1.46 -10.91 2.38
N GLU A 45 0.88 -11.35 3.49
CA GLU A 45 0.66 -12.77 3.75
C GLU A 45 -0.31 -13.43 2.75
N THR A 46 -0.16 -14.75 2.60
CA THR A 46 -1.12 -15.62 1.92
C THR A 46 -1.49 -16.74 2.88
N ILE A 47 -2.77 -17.07 2.97
CA ILE A 47 -3.29 -18.18 3.76
C ILE A 47 -3.98 -19.21 2.88
N GLU A 48 -4.11 -20.43 3.42
CA GLU A 48 -4.75 -21.56 2.76
C GLU A 48 -5.91 -22.08 3.62
N PRO A 49 -7.10 -21.43 3.60
CA PRO A 49 -8.22 -21.79 4.46
C PRO A 49 -8.85 -23.14 4.10
N ILE A 50 -8.70 -23.58 2.85
CA ILE A 50 -9.06 -24.90 2.37
C ILE A 50 -7.84 -25.45 1.63
N PRO A 51 -7.41 -26.70 1.87
CA PRO A 51 -6.26 -27.28 1.17
C PRO A 51 -6.34 -27.09 -0.35
N GLY A 52 -5.28 -26.54 -0.93
CA GLY A 52 -5.16 -26.19 -2.34
C GLY A 52 -5.68 -24.79 -2.72
N PHE A 53 -6.45 -24.11 -1.86
CA PHE A 53 -7.01 -22.79 -2.14
C PHE A 53 -6.32 -21.71 -1.32
N ARG A 54 -5.58 -20.84 -2.00
CA ARG A 54 -4.81 -19.77 -1.38
C ARG A 54 -5.52 -18.44 -1.57
N ILE A 55 -5.68 -17.70 -0.48
CA ILE A 55 -6.25 -16.34 -0.48
C ILE A 55 -5.30 -15.36 0.19
N GLU A 56 -5.48 -14.09 -0.12
CA GLU A 56 -4.68 -12.99 0.42
C GLU A 56 -5.53 -12.20 1.42
N PRO A 57 -5.30 -12.31 2.74
CA PRO A 57 -6.06 -11.58 3.76
C PRO A 57 -6.06 -10.06 3.58
N HIS A 58 -5.04 -9.50 2.91
CA HIS A 58 -4.91 -8.06 2.74
C HIS A 58 -4.28 -7.65 1.40
N ALA A 59 -2.96 -7.58 1.26
CA ALA A 59 -2.36 -7.12 0.01
C ALA A 59 -2.50 -8.17 -1.10
N ALA A 60 -2.96 -7.75 -2.28
CA ALA A 60 -3.15 -8.60 -3.46
C ALA A 60 -2.64 -7.95 -4.76
N PHE A 61 -1.89 -6.84 -4.65
CA PHE A 61 -1.45 -6.00 -5.77
C PHE A 61 0.02 -5.63 -5.68
N ASN A 62 0.68 -5.52 -6.83
CA ASN A 62 2.02 -4.96 -6.94
C ASN A 62 1.96 -3.45 -7.24
N TYR A 63 2.40 -2.62 -6.30
CA TYR A 63 2.61 -1.17 -6.50
C TYR A 63 4.09 -0.81 -6.66
N ALA A 64 5.00 -1.76 -6.44
CA ALA A 64 6.42 -1.47 -6.36
C ALA A 64 7.09 -1.35 -7.72
N GLY A 65 6.39 -1.34 -8.86
CA GLY A 65 6.97 -1.46 -10.20
C GLY A 65 8.10 -0.46 -10.50
N ALA A 66 7.98 0.79 -10.03
CA ALA A 66 9.02 1.81 -10.21
C ALA A 66 10.14 1.77 -9.14
N SER A 67 10.09 0.84 -8.18
CA SER A 67 11.03 0.79 -7.05
C SER A 67 12.47 0.54 -7.49
N PRO A 68 13.47 1.27 -6.93
CA PRO A 68 14.89 0.92 -7.06
C PRO A 68 15.25 -0.47 -6.52
N ALA A 69 14.43 -1.04 -5.65
CA ALA A 69 14.72 -2.31 -5.01
C ALA A 69 14.72 -3.49 -5.98
N TRP A 70 14.08 -3.38 -7.15
CA TRP A 70 14.18 -4.40 -8.20
C TRP A 70 15.63 -4.63 -8.63
N GLU A 71 16.35 -3.54 -8.86
CA GLU A 71 17.76 -3.54 -9.25
C GLU A 71 18.67 -3.76 -8.04
N GLN A 72 18.35 -3.16 -6.88
CA GLN A 72 19.24 -3.15 -5.72
C GLN A 72 19.18 -4.42 -4.87
N LEU A 73 18.01 -5.06 -4.74
CA LEU A 73 17.85 -6.31 -3.97
C LEU A 73 17.82 -7.57 -4.84
N GLU A 74 17.67 -7.40 -6.16
CA GLU A 74 17.79 -8.49 -7.15
C GLU A 74 16.86 -9.68 -6.84
N LEU A 75 15.63 -9.39 -6.39
CA LEU A 75 14.67 -10.37 -5.83
C LEU A 75 14.39 -11.59 -6.74
N GLY A 76 14.62 -11.46 -8.05
CA GLY A 76 14.57 -12.58 -8.99
C GLY A 76 15.55 -13.71 -8.68
N LYS A 77 16.76 -13.38 -8.16
CA LYS A 77 17.75 -14.36 -7.67
C LYS A 77 17.23 -15.14 -6.47
N TYR A 78 16.32 -14.53 -5.71
CA TYR A 78 15.71 -15.08 -4.51
C TYR A 78 14.30 -15.62 -4.75
N GLY A 79 13.99 -16.00 -5.99
CA GLY A 79 12.80 -16.77 -6.35
C GLY A 79 11.54 -15.94 -6.63
N LEU A 80 11.60 -14.61 -6.62
CA LEU A 80 10.45 -13.80 -7.05
C LEU A 80 10.22 -13.96 -8.55
N ARG A 81 8.97 -14.19 -8.95
CA ARG A 81 8.54 -14.28 -10.35
C ARG A 81 7.33 -13.38 -10.55
N VAL A 82 7.41 -12.51 -11.55
CA VAL A 82 6.33 -11.60 -11.94
C VAL A 82 5.74 -12.13 -13.24
N VAL A 83 4.42 -12.32 -13.27
CA VAL A 83 3.68 -12.68 -14.48
C VAL A 83 3.07 -11.40 -15.05
N PRO A 84 3.46 -10.97 -16.26
CA PRO A 84 2.86 -9.81 -16.89
C PRO A 84 1.38 -10.09 -17.20
N CYS A 85 0.54 -9.07 -17.02
CA CYS A 85 -0.90 -9.17 -17.29
C CYS A 85 -1.24 -8.39 -18.56
N ASP A 86 -1.75 -9.06 -19.60
CA ASP A 86 -2.12 -8.39 -20.85
C ASP A 86 -3.14 -7.28 -20.61
N ILE A 87 -4.13 -7.59 -19.77
CA ILE A 87 -5.12 -6.65 -19.25
C ILE A 87 -4.96 -6.62 -17.73
N TRP A 88 -4.59 -5.47 -17.18
CA TRP A 88 -4.49 -5.29 -15.74
C TRP A 88 -5.87 -5.17 -15.09
N GLY A 89 -6.74 -4.32 -15.61
CA GLY A 89 -8.04 -4.06 -15.01
C GLY A 89 -9.11 -3.69 -16.02
N ALA A 90 -10.36 -3.92 -15.64
CA ALA A 90 -11.55 -3.52 -16.38
C ALA A 90 -12.48 -2.66 -15.49
N ALA A 91 -13.20 -1.72 -16.09
CA ALA A 91 -14.16 -0.89 -15.39
C ALA A 91 -15.47 -0.82 -16.18
N VAL A 92 -16.58 -1.22 -15.57
CA VAL A 92 -17.85 -1.51 -16.25
C VAL A 92 -18.86 -0.39 -16.01
N SER A 93 -19.56 0.05 -17.06
CA SER A 93 -20.63 1.04 -16.96
C SER A 93 -21.85 0.51 -16.21
N SER A 94 -22.60 1.40 -15.57
CA SER A 94 -23.84 1.08 -14.86
C SER A 94 -24.93 0.48 -15.77
N ASP A 95 -24.90 0.81 -17.07
CA ASP A 95 -25.83 0.28 -18.07
C ASP A 95 -25.36 -1.01 -18.77
N LEU A 96 -24.17 -1.52 -18.40
CA LEU A 96 -23.56 -2.75 -18.93
C LEU A 96 -23.24 -2.71 -20.44
N LYS A 97 -23.27 -1.53 -21.07
CA LYS A 97 -23.00 -1.39 -22.51
C LYS A 97 -21.56 -1.06 -22.82
N ARG A 98 -20.80 -0.52 -21.87
CA ARG A 98 -19.42 -0.03 -22.07
C ARG A 98 -18.48 -0.58 -21.02
N VAL A 99 -17.23 -0.76 -21.41
CA VAL A 99 -16.14 -1.14 -20.53
C VAL A 99 -14.92 -0.33 -20.90
N THR A 100 -14.16 0.07 -19.89
CA THR A 100 -12.80 0.58 -20.06
C THR A 100 -11.84 -0.49 -19.56
N VAL A 101 -10.80 -0.81 -20.32
CA VAL A 101 -9.72 -1.66 -19.84
C VAL A 101 -8.40 -0.92 -19.79
N GLY A 102 -7.58 -1.25 -18.79
CA GLY A 102 -6.22 -0.76 -18.63
C GLY A 102 -5.24 -1.92 -18.64
N GLY A 103 -4.09 -1.73 -19.26
CA GLY A 103 -3.03 -2.73 -19.33
C GLY A 103 -1.85 -2.20 -20.11
N ARG A 104 -0.64 -2.41 -19.59
CA ARG A 104 0.59 -1.93 -20.23
C ARG A 104 0.92 -2.66 -21.53
N TRP A 105 0.60 -3.95 -21.61
CA TRP A 105 1.15 -4.84 -22.64
C TRP A 105 0.24 -5.01 -23.87
N ASN A 106 -1.05 -4.67 -23.77
CA ASN A 106 -2.00 -4.80 -24.89
C ASN A 106 -2.76 -3.49 -25.18
N LYS A 107 -2.06 -2.53 -25.79
CA LYS A 107 -2.62 -1.21 -26.13
C LYS A 107 -3.76 -1.26 -27.14
N GLN A 108 -3.77 -2.26 -28.01
CA GLN A 108 -4.85 -2.41 -28.99
C GLN A 108 -6.19 -2.65 -28.29
N VAL A 109 -6.24 -3.60 -27.36
CA VAL A 109 -7.46 -3.91 -26.61
C VAL A 109 -7.85 -2.74 -25.69
N VAL A 110 -6.88 -2.03 -25.12
CA VAL A 110 -7.13 -0.76 -24.41
C VAL A 110 -7.84 0.23 -25.33
N ARG A 111 -7.30 0.51 -26.52
CA ARG A 111 -7.92 1.42 -27.49
C ARG A 111 -9.32 0.97 -27.89
N GLU A 112 -9.53 -0.31 -28.18
CA GLU A 112 -10.84 -0.87 -28.54
C GLU A 112 -11.89 -0.63 -27.44
N SER A 113 -11.50 -0.78 -26.16
CA SER A 113 -12.40 -0.46 -25.04
C SER A 113 -12.71 1.04 -24.95
N MET A 114 -11.71 1.90 -25.17
CA MET A 114 -11.90 3.36 -25.10
C MET A 114 -12.78 3.88 -26.23
N LEU A 115 -12.75 3.26 -27.41
CA LEU A 115 -13.65 3.58 -28.52
C LEU A 115 -15.14 3.35 -28.19
N MET A 116 -15.46 2.53 -27.19
CA MET A 116 -16.83 2.40 -26.69
C MET A 116 -17.34 3.69 -26.02
N TRP A 117 -16.42 4.59 -25.65
CA TRP A 117 -16.68 5.86 -25.00
C TRP A 117 -16.50 7.07 -25.93
N GLY A 118 -15.75 6.92 -27.02
CA GLY A 118 -15.54 7.96 -28.03
C GLY A 118 -14.14 7.93 -28.62
N GLU A 119 -13.98 8.51 -29.81
CA GLU A 119 -12.67 8.64 -30.47
C GLU A 119 -11.74 9.58 -29.69
N ASP A 120 -12.30 10.62 -29.08
CA ASP A 120 -11.61 11.58 -28.22
C ASP A 120 -11.07 10.91 -26.94
N VAL A 121 -11.87 10.03 -26.32
CA VAL A 121 -11.46 9.25 -25.14
C VAL A 121 -10.33 8.28 -25.47
N ALA A 122 -10.39 7.65 -26.64
CA ALA A 122 -9.31 6.78 -27.13
C ALA A 122 -8.01 7.56 -27.34
N ALA A 123 -8.07 8.71 -28.02
CA ALA A 123 -6.89 9.56 -28.26
C ALA A 123 -6.29 10.12 -26.94
N GLN A 124 -7.14 10.55 -26.01
CA GLN A 124 -6.69 11.02 -24.69
C GLN A 124 -5.99 9.91 -23.90
N THR A 125 -6.52 8.68 -23.96
CA THR A 125 -5.90 7.52 -23.33
C THR A 125 -4.52 7.25 -23.92
N GLU A 126 -4.35 7.32 -25.24
CA GLU A 126 -3.05 7.13 -25.89
C GLU A 126 -2.01 8.12 -25.35
N GLY A 127 -2.38 9.40 -25.19
CA GLY A 127 -1.51 10.39 -24.56
C GLY A 127 -1.13 10.05 -23.11
N LEU A 128 -2.05 9.49 -22.32
CA LEU A 128 -1.72 9.01 -20.97
C LEU A 128 -0.73 7.84 -20.99
N TYR A 129 -0.77 6.97 -22.00
CA TYR A 129 0.21 5.89 -22.16
C TYR A 129 1.57 6.42 -22.61
N GLU A 130 1.62 7.45 -23.46
CA GLU A 130 2.87 8.13 -23.81
C GLU A 130 3.56 8.71 -22.56
N ILE A 131 2.80 9.34 -21.66
CA ILE A 131 3.30 9.77 -20.35
C ILE A 131 3.92 8.59 -19.60
N MET A 132 3.15 7.51 -19.40
CA MET A 132 3.56 6.40 -18.54
C MET A 132 4.81 5.65 -19.01
N GLU A 133 5.04 5.60 -20.32
CA GLU A 133 6.19 4.92 -20.91
C GLU A 133 7.46 5.77 -20.91
N SER A 134 7.33 7.07 -20.63
CA SER A 134 8.44 7.99 -20.59
C SER A 134 9.36 7.70 -19.39
N PRO A 135 10.70 7.77 -19.56
CA PRO A 135 11.63 7.70 -18.44
C PRO A 135 11.38 8.75 -17.35
N GLU A 136 10.90 9.93 -17.75
CA GLU A 136 10.57 11.05 -16.89
C GLU A 136 9.37 10.74 -15.98
N CYS A 137 8.39 9.95 -16.44
CA CYS A 137 7.30 9.48 -15.58
C CYS A 137 7.84 8.59 -14.46
N ARG A 138 8.78 7.67 -14.76
CA ARG A 138 9.44 6.87 -13.72
C ARG A 138 10.22 7.76 -12.73
N GLU A 139 10.91 8.78 -13.22
CA GLU A 139 11.60 9.76 -12.38
C GLU A 139 10.61 10.53 -11.49
N PHE A 140 9.48 10.95 -12.04
CA PHE A 140 8.39 11.61 -11.32
C PHE A 140 7.81 10.72 -10.21
N LEU A 141 7.50 9.45 -10.50
CA LEU A 141 7.06 8.50 -9.48
C LEU A 141 8.11 8.30 -8.37
N ARG A 142 9.39 8.18 -8.75
CA ARG A 142 10.53 8.07 -7.79
C ARG A 142 10.72 9.33 -6.95
N SER A 143 10.47 10.50 -7.50
CA SER A 143 10.58 11.78 -6.77
C SER A 143 9.51 11.94 -5.70
N ILE A 144 8.35 11.29 -5.86
CA ILE A 144 7.28 11.24 -4.86
C ILE A 144 7.62 10.15 -3.85
N TYR A 145 7.52 8.87 -4.22
CA TYR A 145 7.49 7.79 -3.24
C TYR A 145 8.88 7.37 -2.73
N TRP A 146 9.89 7.36 -3.61
CA TRP A 146 11.25 6.88 -3.31
C TRP A 146 12.23 8.05 -3.11
N THR A 147 11.81 9.05 -2.36
CA THR A 147 12.66 10.17 -1.94
C THR A 147 12.29 10.55 -0.51
N PRO A 148 13.23 10.54 0.46
CA PRO A 148 12.94 11.00 1.82
C PRO A 148 12.39 12.43 1.83
N PRO A 149 11.45 12.78 2.75
CA PRO A 149 10.99 14.16 2.89
C PRO A 149 12.15 15.12 3.12
N LEU A 150 12.05 16.37 2.66
CA LEU A 150 13.12 17.37 2.79
C LEU A 150 13.46 17.66 4.26
N PRO A 151 14.72 17.96 4.60
CA PRO A 151 15.12 18.17 5.99
C PRO A 151 14.54 19.48 6.54
N GLU A 152 14.50 19.60 7.86
CA GLU A 152 14.14 20.86 8.50
C GLU A 152 15.09 21.99 8.05
N GLY A 153 14.56 23.21 7.88
CA GLY A 153 15.32 24.36 7.37
C GLY A 153 15.52 24.39 5.85
N TYR A 154 15.21 23.33 5.11
CA TYR A 154 15.27 23.36 3.63
C TYR A 154 14.02 24.02 3.03
N SER A 155 14.21 24.72 1.90
CA SER A 155 13.13 25.42 1.18
C SER A 155 12.02 24.45 0.77
N ARG A 156 10.77 24.85 0.99
CA ARG A 156 9.55 24.14 0.56
C ARG A 156 8.80 24.90 -0.53
N GLU A 157 9.45 25.88 -1.15
CA GLU A 157 8.91 26.57 -2.33
C GLU A 157 8.69 25.57 -3.48
N PRO A 158 7.64 25.73 -4.32
CA PRO A 158 7.33 24.78 -5.39
C PRO A 158 8.53 24.41 -6.26
N LYS A 159 9.35 25.40 -6.64
CA LYS A 159 10.56 25.19 -7.45
C LYS A 159 11.58 24.22 -6.84
N ASP A 160 11.55 24.02 -5.51
CA ASP A 160 12.53 23.23 -4.77
C ASP A 160 12.05 21.80 -4.51
N LEU A 161 10.73 21.55 -4.61
CA LEU A 161 10.12 20.24 -4.38
C LEU A 161 10.54 19.21 -5.44
N PRO A 162 10.93 17.97 -5.04
CA PRO A 162 11.36 16.92 -5.97
C PRO A 162 10.35 16.63 -7.08
N TRP A 163 9.09 16.45 -6.73
CA TRP A 163 8.03 16.10 -7.70
C TRP A 163 7.65 17.26 -8.62
N VAL A 164 7.83 18.51 -8.20
CA VAL A 164 7.65 19.67 -9.08
C VAL A 164 8.79 19.77 -10.09
N LYS A 165 10.04 19.52 -9.66
CA LYS A 165 11.19 19.43 -10.56
C LYS A 165 11.02 18.30 -11.59
N ALA A 166 10.45 17.17 -11.18
CA ALA A 166 10.25 16.02 -12.04
C ALA A 166 9.04 16.18 -12.99
N ILE A 167 7.87 16.65 -12.50
CA ILE A 167 6.65 16.76 -13.34
C ILE A 167 6.84 17.74 -14.51
N LYS A 168 7.64 18.79 -14.33
CA LYS A 168 8.00 19.76 -15.39
C LYS A 168 8.79 19.13 -16.55
N LYS A 169 9.29 17.90 -16.39
CA LYS A 169 9.98 17.14 -17.45
C LYS A 169 9.07 16.11 -18.11
N VAL A 170 7.96 15.74 -17.48
CA VAL A 170 7.08 14.67 -17.97
C VAL A 170 6.33 15.16 -19.22
N PRO A 171 6.36 14.41 -20.35
CA PRO A 171 5.61 14.76 -21.56
C PRO A 171 4.13 15.02 -21.24
N LEU A 172 3.49 15.97 -21.91
CA LEU A 172 2.10 16.41 -21.71
C LEU A 172 1.80 17.02 -20.32
N LEU A 173 2.20 16.40 -19.21
CA LEU A 173 2.00 16.95 -17.86
C LEU A 173 2.76 18.28 -17.69
N SER A 174 3.95 18.41 -18.28
CA SER A 174 4.72 19.67 -18.24
C SER A 174 4.02 20.84 -18.93
N LEU A 175 3.07 20.58 -19.83
CA LEU A 175 2.30 21.60 -20.57
C LEU A 175 1.08 22.09 -19.78
N VAL A 176 0.57 21.28 -18.87
CA VAL A 176 -0.68 21.55 -18.11
C VAL A 176 -0.43 21.78 -16.62
N TYR A 177 0.74 21.38 -16.10
CA TYR A 177 1.10 21.61 -14.72
C TYR A 177 1.30 23.10 -14.44
N ASP A 178 0.70 23.54 -13.35
CA ASP A 178 1.02 24.79 -12.68
C ASP A 178 1.01 24.59 -11.15
N ASP A 179 1.61 25.52 -10.40
CA ASP A 179 1.83 25.32 -8.96
C ASP A 179 0.52 25.24 -8.14
N SER A 180 -0.64 25.60 -8.71
CA SER A 180 -1.94 25.40 -8.04
C SER A 180 -2.29 23.92 -7.84
N TRP A 181 -1.67 23.00 -8.60
CA TRP A 181 -1.84 21.55 -8.43
C TRP A 181 -1.42 21.06 -7.04
N LEU A 182 -0.55 21.81 -6.36
CA LEU A 182 -0.14 21.51 -4.98
C LEU A 182 -1.28 21.67 -3.96
N GLU A 183 -2.35 22.38 -4.30
CA GLU A 183 -3.52 22.59 -3.43
C GLU A 183 -4.76 21.82 -3.91
N MET A 184 -4.68 21.21 -5.09
CA MET A 184 -5.78 20.49 -5.73
C MET A 184 -6.04 19.13 -5.07
N SER A 185 -7.30 18.69 -5.15
CA SER A 185 -7.67 17.30 -4.92
C SER A 185 -7.39 16.44 -6.16
N THR A 186 -7.48 15.11 -6.02
CA THR A 186 -7.36 14.21 -7.19
C THR A 186 -8.48 14.46 -8.18
N LEU A 187 -9.69 14.75 -7.70
CA LEU A 187 -10.83 15.07 -8.56
C LEU A 187 -10.58 16.36 -9.37
N ASP A 188 -9.98 17.38 -8.76
CA ASP A 188 -9.66 18.64 -9.46
C ASP A 188 -8.69 18.40 -10.62
N ILE A 189 -7.58 17.69 -10.38
CA ILE A 189 -6.62 17.32 -11.44
C ILE A 189 -7.28 16.43 -12.49
N THR A 190 -8.12 15.50 -12.05
CA THR A 190 -8.83 14.59 -12.95
C THR A 190 -9.81 15.32 -13.87
N ASN A 191 -10.44 16.42 -13.40
CA ASN A 191 -11.25 17.29 -14.25
C ASN A 191 -10.43 18.05 -15.31
N ILE A 192 -9.13 18.26 -15.08
CA ILE A 192 -8.21 18.83 -16.07
C ILE A 192 -7.78 17.75 -17.08
N LEU A 193 -7.48 16.55 -16.59
CA LEU A 193 -6.88 15.48 -17.39
C LEU A 193 -7.88 14.64 -18.18
N THR A 194 -9.18 14.70 -17.89
CA THR A 194 -10.18 13.77 -18.46
C THR A 194 -11.50 14.46 -18.78
N THR A 195 -12.25 13.89 -19.73
CA THR A 195 -13.52 14.48 -20.20
C THR A 195 -14.76 13.74 -19.70
N THR A 196 -14.67 12.42 -19.51
CA THR A 196 -15.83 11.58 -19.17
C THR A 196 -15.90 11.24 -17.68
N GLU A 197 -17.11 11.08 -17.15
CA GLU A 197 -17.33 10.61 -15.77
C GLU A 197 -16.67 9.26 -15.51
N ALA A 198 -16.63 8.36 -16.51
CA ALA A 198 -15.97 7.07 -16.40
C ALA A 198 -14.46 7.16 -16.12
N GLN A 199 -13.77 8.04 -16.84
CA GLN A 199 -12.35 8.29 -16.57
C GLN A 199 -12.16 8.94 -15.19
N LYS A 200 -13.07 9.86 -14.81
CA LYS A 200 -12.98 10.54 -13.52
C LYS A 200 -13.10 9.59 -12.34
N VAL A 201 -14.13 8.75 -12.36
CA VAL A 201 -14.33 7.72 -11.33
C VAL A 201 -13.17 6.73 -11.32
N GLY A 202 -12.69 6.29 -12.49
CA GLY A 202 -11.57 5.36 -12.60
C GLY A 202 -10.28 5.88 -11.94
N LEU A 203 -9.94 7.15 -12.15
CA LEU A 203 -8.79 7.79 -11.50
C LEU A 203 -9.04 8.03 -10.01
N CYS A 204 -10.22 8.51 -9.63
CA CYS A 204 -10.55 8.84 -8.24
C CYS A 204 -10.63 7.59 -7.35
N ILE A 205 -11.19 6.48 -7.85
CA ILE A 205 -11.24 5.22 -7.09
C ILE A 205 -9.84 4.62 -6.94
N ALA A 206 -9.01 4.65 -8.01
CA ALA A 206 -7.63 4.18 -7.94
C ALA A 206 -6.82 4.97 -6.91
N ALA A 207 -7.02 6.29 -6.83
CA ALA A 207 -6.41 7.13 -5.81
C ALA A 207 -6.90 6.76 -4.41
N TRP A 208 -8.22 6.65 -4.22
CA TRP A 208 -8.80 6.40 -2.92
C TRP A 208 -8.39 5.05 -2.34
N ASP A 209 -8.47 3.98 -3.14
CA ASP A 209 -8.07 2.63 -2.74
C ASP A 209 -6.57 2.51 -2.43
N SER A 210 -5.78 3.43 -2.96
CA SER A 210 -4.33 3.43 -2.84
C SER A 210 -3.82 4.52 -1.89
N GLY A 211 -4.69 5.02 -1.01
CA GLY A 211 -4.36 6.03 -0.02
C GLY A 211 -4.97 7.40 -0.32
N PRO A 212 -4.45 8.19 -1.27
CA PRO A 212 -4.87 9.58 -1.48
C PRO A 212 -6.38 9.76 -1.57
N GLY A 213 -6.97 10.44 -0.58
CA GLY A 213 -8.39 10.77 -0.61
C GLY A 213 -8.70 11.65 -1.82
N PHE A 214 -9.55 11.19 -2.74
CA PHE A 214 -9.75 11.88 -4.03
C PHE A 214 -10.38 13.28 -3.93
N LEU A 215 -10.99 13.60 -2.78
CA LEU A 215 -11.53 14.94 -2.43
C LEU A 215 -10.62 15.73 -1.49
N SER A 216 -9.52 15.13 -1.01
CA SER A 216 -8.59 15.79 -0.09
C SER A 216 -7.71 16.76 -0.86
N LYS A 217 -7.82 18.05 -0.56
CA LYS A 217 -6.91 19.07 -1.07
C LYS A 217 -5.47 18.77 -0.68
N GLY A 218 -4.53 19.16 -1.53
CA GLY A 218 -3.11 18.84 -1.38
C GLY A 218 -2.71 17.42 -1.79
N MET A 219 -3.67 16.52 -2.02
CA MET A 219 -3.40 15.13 -2.41
C MET A 219 -3.51 14.89 -3.91
N GLY A 220 -3.79 15.91 -4.70
CA GLY A 220 -4.02 15.79 -6.15
C GLY A 220 -2.87 15.09 -6.87
N ILE A 221 -1.65 15.63 -6.77
CA ILE A 221 -0.47 15.08 -7.48
C ILE A 221 -0.21 13.63 -7.06
N VAL A 222 -0.33 13.31 -5.77
CA VAL A 222 -0.12 11.95 -5.25
C VAL A 222 -1.18 10.99 -5.82
N GLY A 223 -2.45 11.39 -5.81
CA GLY A 223 -3.55 10.58 -6.35
C GLY A 223 -3.51 10.43 -7.88
N ALA A 224 -3.02 11.42 -8.63
CA ALA A 224 -2.78 11.25 -10.07
C ALA A 224 -1.60 10.27 -10.31
N ALA A 225 -0.50 10.46 -9.58
CA ALA A 225 0.71 9.64 -9.70
C ALA A 225 0.47 8.16 -9.38
N ILE A 226 -0.40 7.84 -8.41
CA ILE A 226 -0.66 6.44 -8.03
C ILE A 226 -1.33 5.65 -9.16
N THR A 227 -2.13 6.31 -10.00
CA THR A 227 -2.71 5.66 -11.17
C THR A 227 -1.64 5.25 -12.19
N PHE A 228 -0.66 6.12 -12.45
CA PHE A 228 0.49 5.76 -13.29
C PHE A 228 1.31 4.62 -12.68
N LEU A 229 1.45 4.60 -11.34
CA LEU A 229 2.20 3.55 -10.65
C LEU A 229 1.56 2.17 -10.77
N ILE A 230 0.23 2.08 -10.63
CA ILE A 230 -0.53 0.84 -10.81
C ILE A 230 -0.32 0.30 -12.22
N MET A 231 -0.45 1.16 -13.23
CA MET A 231 -0.27 0.78 -14.63
C MET A 231 1.20 0.45 -14.96
N TYR A 232 2.18 1.11 -14.34
CA TYR A 232 3.59 0.79 -14.49
C TYR A 232 3.92 -0.64 -14.01
N SER A 233 3.29 -1.06 -12.92
CA SER A 233 3.57 -2.33 -12.24
C SER A 233 2.95 -3.55 -12.93
N SER A 234 1.89 -3.37 -13.74
CA SER A 234 1.14 -4.34 -14.59
C SER A 234 1.62 -5.80 -14.59
N GLY A 235 1.52 -6.47 -13.44
CA GLY A 235 1.94 -7.85 -13.25
C GLY A 235 1.58 -8.38 -11.87
N VAL A 236 1.31 -9.67 -11.78
CA VAL A 236 1.04 -10.38 -10.53
C VAL A 236 2.27 -11.17 -10.09
N PHE A 237 2.42 -11.39 -8.79
CA PHE A 237 3.46 -12.29 -8.29
C PHE A 237 2.95 -13.73 -8.33
N LEU A 238 3.75 -14.62 -8.92
CA LEU A 238 3.46 -16.05 -8.88
C LEU A 238 3.52 -16.54 -7.41
N GLY A 239 2.46 -17.15 -6.91
CA GLY A 239 2.27 -17.48 -5.50
C GLY A 239 1.68 -16.35 -4.65
N GLY A 240 1.25 -15.24 -5.27
CA GLY A 240 0.69 -14.06 -4.62
C GLY A 240 1.71 -13.19 -3.88
N MET A 241 1.20 -12.22 -3.11
CA MET A 241 2.04 -11.24 -2.39
C MET A 241 3.00 -11.86 -1.36
N HIS A 242 2.74 -13.09 -0.90
CA HIS A 242 3.61 -13.73 0.08
C HIS A 242 4.95 -14.13 -0.53
N SER A 243 4.96 -14.51 -1.82
CA SER A 243 6.18 -14.77 -2.57
C SER A 243 7.09 -13.54 -2.65
N TYR A 244 6.52 -12.34 -2.68
CA TYR A 244 7.25 -11.08 -2.63
C TYR A 244 7.92 -10.87 -1.27
N ALA A 245 7.18 -11.03 -0.17
CA ALA A 245 7.75 -10.99 1.18
C ALA A 245 8.84 -12.05 1.39
N HIS A 246 8.58 -13.30 0.99
CA HIS A 246 9.52 -14.41 1.12
C HIS A 246 10.78 -14.22 0.27
N ALA A 247 10.68 -13.64 -0.92
CA ALA A 247 11.85 -13.32 -1.73
C ALA A 247 12.73 -12.26 -1.05
N THR A 248 12.14 -11.23 -0.46
CA THR A 248 12.85 -10.21 0.32
C THR A 248 13.50 -10.80 1.56
N MET A 249 12.80 -11.69 2.28
CA MET A 249 13.38 -12.45 3.40
C MET A 249 14.57 -13.30 2.95
N ARG A 250 14.44 -14.06 1.85
CA ARG A 250 15.54 -14.86 1.31
C ARG A 250 16.73 -14.01 0.88
N ALA A 251 16.51 -12.82 0.36
CA ALA A 251 17.58 -11.86 0.07
C ALA A 251 18.32 -11.47 1.35
N ALA A 252 17.61 -11.13 2.42
CA ALA A 252 18.21 -10.82 3.72
C ALA A 252 18.97 -12.02 4.32
N LEU A 253 18.39 -13.22 4.28
CA LEU A 253 19.02 -14.46 4.75
C LEU A 253 20.33 -14.77 4.02
N ALA A 254 20.34 -14.61 2.70
CA ALA A 254 21.54 -14.84 1.87
C ALA A 254 22.70 -13.91 2.24
N HIS A 255 22.41 -12.78 2.89
CA HIS A 255 23.38 -11.82 3.41
C HIS A 255 23.54 -11.87 4.94
N GLY A 256 23.07 -12.94 5.60
CA GLY A 256 23.36 -13.23 7.01
C GLY A 256 22.36 -12.67 8.03
N ALA A 257 21.21 -12.15 7.60
CA ALA A 257 20.16 -11.77 8.54
C ALA A 257 19.60 -12.98 9.31
N THR A 258 19.17 -12.78 10.55
CA THR A 258 18.48 -13.79 11.37
C THR A 258 17.01 -13.44 11.56
N PHE A 259 16.13 -14.44 11.63
CA PHE A 259 14.70 -14.24 11.86
C PHE A 259 14.24 -15.06 13.07
N TYR A 260 13.53 -14.40 13.99
CA TYR A 260 12.86 -15.03 15.12
C TYR A 260 11.35 -14.85 14.94
N THR A 261 10.63 -15.92 14.56
CA THR A 261 9.17 -15.94 14.52
C THR A 261 8.61 -16.42 15.86
N ASN A 262 7.30 -16.32 16.07
CA ASN A 262 6.64 -16.62 17.36
C ASN A 262 7.28 -15.86 18.54
N SER A 263 7.77 -14.66 18.26
CA SER A 263 8.60 -13.89 19.17
C SER A 263 8.00 -12.49 19.32
N PRO A 264 6.83 -12.34 19.97
CA PRO A 264 6.25 -11.02 20.18
C PRO A 264 7.18 -10.18 21.05
N VAL A 265 7.55 -9.00 20.57
CA VAL A 265 8.25 -8.00 21.40
C VAL A 265 7.24 -7.37 22.35
N GLU A 266 7.59 -7.30 23.63
CA GLU A 266 6.77 -6.66 24.66
C GLU A 266 7.34 -5.32 25.14
N GLU A 267 8.64 -5.10 24.92
CA GLU A 267 9.35 -3.90 25.33
C GLU A 267 10.49 -3.59 24.34
N ILE A 268 10.56 -2.35 23.89
CA ILE A 268 11.78 -1.73 23.35
C ILE A 268 12.50 -1.11 24.54
N ILE A 269 13.70 -1.62 24.83
CA ILE A 269 14.50 -1.22 25.99
C ILE A 269 15.16 0.13 25.68
N VAL A 270 14.89 1.12 26.53
CA VAL A 270 15.44 2.48 26.40
C VAL A 270 16.25 2.82 27.65
N GLU A 271 17.52 3.18 27.45
CA GLU A 271 18.45 3.57 28.51
C GLU A 271 19.08 4.90 28.12
N ASP A 272 19.08 5.87 29.05
CA ASP A 272 19.63 7.22 28.83
C ASP A 272 19.15 7.93 27.56
N GLY A 273 17.90 7.66 27.16
CA GLY A 273 17.28 8.25 25.96
C GLY A 273 17.60 7.53 24.64
N GLU A 274 18.32 6.41 24.69
CA GLU A 274 18.72 5.62 23.53
C GLU A 274 18.08 4.22 23.55
N ALA A 275 17.62 3.73 22.38
CA ALA A 275 17.11 2.37 22.26
C ALA A 275 18.26 1.34 22.20
N LYS A 276 18.29 0.41 23.16
CA LYS A 276 19.38 -0.58 23.34
C LYS A 276 19.05 -2.00 22.92
N GLY A 277 17.78 -2.30 22.65
CA GLY A 277 17.36 -3.65 22.28
C GLY A 277 15.89 -3.89 22.57
N VAL A 278 15.51 -5.16 22.62
CA VAL A 278 14.12 -5.58 22.83
C VAL A 278 14.01 -6.75 23.80
N ARG A 279 12.92 -6.76 24.56
CA ARG A 279 12.48 -7.92 25.34
C ARG A 279 11.43 -8.69 24.56
N VAL A 280 11.64 -9.99 24.42
CA VAL A 280 10.72 -10.89 23.75
C VAL A 280 9.83 -11.55 24.79
N GLY A 281 8.52 -11.37 24.64
CA GLY A 281 7.51 -12.00 25.49
C GLY A 281 6.94 -13.30 24.89
N GLY A 282 5.73 -13.64 25.30
CA GLY A 282 4.98 -14.78 24.78
C GLY A 282 5.45 -16.13 25.33
N LYS A 283 5.27 -17.20 24.53
CA LYS A 283 5.60 -18.58 24.92
C LYS A 283 6.49 -19.29 23.88
N GLY A 284 7.09 -18.51 22.98
CA GLY A 284 7.95 -19.03 21.91
C GLY A 284 9.36 -19.36 22.40
N PRO A 285 10.24 -19.88 21.52
CA PRO A 285 11.62 -20.24 21.85
C PRO A 285 12.49 -19.09 22.35
N MET A 286 12.06 -17.85 22.09
CA MET A 286 12.74 -16.63 22.49
C MET A 286 12.08 -15.93 23.70
N ALA A 287 11.02 -16.49 24.27
CA ALA A 287 10.33 -15.90 25.42
C ALA A 287 11.29 -15.61 26.58
N ASP A 288 11.05 -14.49 27.25
CA ASP A 288 11.80 -13.93 28.38
C ASP A 288 13.26 -13.55 28.06
N LYS A 289 13.69 -13.67 26.80
CA LYS A 289 15.04 -13.28 26.38
C LYS A 289 15.09 -11.81 25.99
N VAL A 290 16.26 -11.23 26.19
CA VAL A 290 16.61 -9.90 25.67
C VAL A 290 17.52 -10.06 24.47
N ILE A 291 17.19 -9.35 23.39
CA ILE A 291 18.02 -9.22 22.19
C ILE A 291 18.55 -7.80 22.16
N TRP A 292 19.87 -7.65 22.32
CA TRP A 292 20.53 -6.35 22.34
C TRP A 292 20.85 -5.85 20.93
N ALA A 293 20.67 -4.55 20.71
CA ALA A 293 21.09 -3.82 19.52
C ALA A 293 22.35 -3.01 19.84
N GLU A 294 23.44 -3.26 19.12
CA GLU A 294 24.69 -2.52 19.31
C GLU A 294 24.69 -1.16 18.61
N ARG A 295 23.83 -0.96 17.60
CA ARG A 295 23.74 0.28 16.82
C ARG A 295 22.35 0.89 16.73
N ALA A 296 21.30 0.08 16.53
CA ALA A 296 19.94 0.61 16.37
C ALA A 296 18.82 -0.41 16.58
N VAL A 297 17.67 0.09 17.02
CA VAL A 297 16.38 -0.61 16.95
C VAL A 297 15.52 0.04 15.87
N ILE A 298 14.89 -0.76 15.01
CA ILE A 298 14.00 -0.28 13.95
C ILE A 298 12.63 -0.89 14.15
N SER A 299 11.59 -0.06 14.29
CA SER A 299 10.22 -0.51 14.47
C SER A 299 9.44 -0.54 13.15
N ASP A 300 9.09 -1.76 12.71
CA ASP A 300 8.14 -2.04 11.62
C ASP A 300 6.71 -2.26 12.17
N THR A 301 6.45 -1.87 13.42
CA THR A 301 5.09 -1.88 13.99
C THR A 301 4.42 -0.51 13.80
N HIS A 302 3.09 -0.47 13.84
CA HIS A 302 2.37 0.80 13.76
C HIS A 302 2.86 1.81 14.82
N VAL A 303 2.92 3.12 14.50
CA VAL A 303 3.43 4.16 15.42
C VAL A 303 2.76 4.14 16.81
N LYS A 304 1.44 3.88 16.85
CA LYS A 304 0.70 3.71 18.10
C LYS A 304 1.15 2.47 18.89
N GLU A 305 1.45 1.35 18.24
CA GLU A 305 1.98 0.16 18.92
C GLU A 305 3.38 0.45 19.49
N THR A 306 4.24 1.08 18.69
CA THR A 306 5.61 1.44 19.10
C THR A 306 5.60 2.32 20.35
N PHE A 307 4.91 3.46 20.32
CA PHE A 307 5.02 4.46 21.39
C PHE A 307 3.97 4.36 22.49
N LEU A 308 2.83 3.69 22.27
CA LEU A 308 1.79 3.56 23.30
C LEU A 308 1.83 2.21 24.01
N LYS A 309 2.58 1.22 23.50
CA LYS A 309 2.66 -0.13 24.09
C LYS A 309 4.08 -0.63 24.28
N LEU A 310 4.94 -0.55 23.27
CA LEU A 310 6.29 -1.14 23.33
C LEU A 310 7.30 -0.26 24.07
N ILE A 311 7.02 1.03 24.23
CA ILE A 311 7.89 1.96 24.94
C ILE A 311 7.19 2.41 26.22
N ASP A 312 7.90 2.32 27.35
CA ASP A 312 7.42 2.86 28.62
C ASP A 312 7.26 4.38 28.51
N LYS A 313 6.08 4.87 28.89
CA LYS A 313 5.67 6.27 28.83
C LYS A 313 6.66 7.22 29.50
N LYS A 314 7.44 6.77 30.49
CA LYS A 314 8.47 7.60 31.15
C LYS A 314 9.57 8.09 30.21
N HIS A 315 9.78 7.43 29.07
CA HIS A 315 10.77 7.82 28.06
C HIS A 315 10.23 8.81 27.02
N LEU A 316 8.96 9.20 27.13
CA LEU A 316 8.28 10.02 26.12
C LEU A 316 7.84 11.35 26.72
N ASP A 317 8.12 12.44 25.98
CA ASP A 317 7.52 13.73 26.28
C ASP A 317 5.98 13.63 26.22
N ARG A 318 5.31 14.35 27.13
CA ARG A 318 3.85 14.33 27.24
C ARG A 318 3.16 14.84 25.96
N GLY A 319 3.72 15.87 25.32
CA GLY A 319 3.22 16.43 24.08
C GLY A 319 3.35 15.44 22.93
N PHE A 320 4.53 14.82 22.77
CA PHE A 320 4.75 13.78 21.77
C PHE A 320 3.81 12.58 21.95
N TYR A 321 3.69 12.06 23.18
CA TYR A 321 2.78 10.95 23.49
C TYR A 321 1.32 11.29 23.10
N GLN A 322 0.88 12.50 23.41
CA GLN A 322 -0.47 12.96 23.08
C GLN A 322 -0.66 13.08 21.56
N LYS A 323 0.32 13.63 20.82
CA LYS A 323 0.28 13.68 19.34
C LYS A 323 0.12 12.28 18.74
N VAL A 324 0.90 11.30 19.19
CA VAL A 324 0.79 9.91 18.71
C VAL A 324 -0.59 9.31 19.00
N LYS A 325 -1.14 9.58 20.19
CA LYS A 325 -2.49 9.13 20.56
C LYS A 325 -3.56 9.73 19.63
N ASP A 326 -3.41 11.01 19.28
CA ASP A 326 -4.39 11.79 18.52
C ASP A 326 -4.27 11.62 17.00
N ILE A 327 -3.27 10.88 16.51
CA ILE A 327 -3.17 10.50 15.10
C ILE A 327 -4.50 9.94 14.60
N ASN A 328 -4.97 10.51 13.49
CA ASN A 328 -6.25 10.20 12.90
C ASN A 328 -6.12 9.01 11.93
N LEU A 329 -7.00 8.01 12.09
CA LEU A 329 -7.02 6.78 11.31
C LEU A 329 -8.04 6.79 10.15
N ASN A 330 -8.78 7.88 9.95
CA ASN A 330 -9.88 7.94 8.99
C ASN A 330 -9.41 7.73 7.54
N GLY A 331 -10.29 7.21 6.68
CA GLY A 331 -10.06 7.10 5.24
C GLY A 331 -9.12 6.01 4.79
N GLY A 332 -8.90 4.97 5.58
CA GLY A 332 -8.01 3.88 5.22
C GLY A 332 -8.44 2.49 5.69
N SER A 333 -9.70 2.22 6.02
CA SER A 333 -10.15 0.91 6.52
C SER A 333 -10.91 0.11 5.46
N LEU A 334 -10.65 -1.20 5.31
CA LEU A 334 -11.27 -2.06 4.28
C LEU A 334 -12.12 -3.20 4.85
N MET A 335 -13.31 -3.38 4.30
CA MET A 335 -13.90 -4.71 4.22
C MET A 335 -13.23 -5.49 3.10
N LYS A 336 -13.02 -6.77 3.35
CA LYS A 336 -12.40 -7.68 2.39
C LYS A 336 -13.14 -9.01 2.40
N VAL A 337 -13.48 -9.52 1.22
CA VAL A 337 -14.18 -10.80 1.04
C VAL A 337 -13.50 -11.61 -0.06
N ASP A 338 -12.89 -12.74 0.30
CA ASP A 338 -12.49 -13.75 -0.69
C ASP A 338 -13.64 -14.67 -1.01
N MET A 339 -13.75 -15.06 -2.28
CA MET A 339 -14.64 -16.12 -2.72
C MET A 339 -13.86 -17.18 -3.49
N ILE A 340 -14.25 -18.43 -3.30
CA ILE A 340 -13.89 -19.51 -4.21
C ILE A 340 -15.11 -19.76 -5.11
N VAL A 341 -14.89 -19.76 -6.41
CA VAL A 341 -15.94 -19.98 -7.41
C VAL A 341 -15.53 -21.06 -8.41
N LYS A 342 -16.50 -21.71 -9.05
CA LYS A 342 -16.24 -22.68 -10.14
C LYS A 342 -15.93 -21.94 -11.45
N GLU A 343 -16.67 -20.89 -11.74
CA GLU A 343 -16.52 -20.02 -12.90
C GLU A 343 -16.36 -18.56 -12.47
N LEU A 344 -15.53 -17.80 -13.18
CA LEU A 344 -15.42 -16.36 -12.97
C LEU A 344 -16.78 -15.65 -13.19
N PRO A 345 -16.99 -14.47 -12.57
CA PRO A 345 -18.20 -13.69 -12.80
C PRO A 345 -18.32 -13.29 -14.28
N ARG A 346 -19.42 -13.68 -14.92
CA ARG A 346 -19.76 -13.32 -16.30
C ARG A 346 -20.69 -12.12 -16.31
N PHE A 347 -20.13 -10.96 -16.59
CA PHE A 347 -20.86 -9.70 -16.65
C PHE A 347 -21.92 -9.75 -17.78
N LYS A 348 -23.03 -9.05 -17.57
CA LYS A 348 -24.11 -8.93 -18.56
C LYS A 348 -23.75 -7.91 -19.65
N GLY A 349 -24.49 -7.96 -20.75
CA GLY A 349 -24.44 -6.93 -21.81
C GLY A 349 -23.14 -6.92 -22.61
N LYS A 350 -22.98 -5.88 -23.43
CA LYS A 350 -21.82 -5.72 -24.33
C LYS A 350 -20.51 -5.60 -23.57
N ALA A 351 -20.53 -5.01 -22.37
CA ALA A 351 -19.37 -4.93 -21.50
C ALA A 351 -18.88 -6.34 -21.11
N GLY A 352 -19.82 -7.22 -20.75
CA GLY A 352 -19.52 -8.62 -20.44
C GLY A 352 -18.96 -9.39 -21.63
N GLU A 353 -19.58 -9.27 -22.80
CA GLU A 353 -19.08 -9.91 -24.04
C GLU A 353 -17.64 -9.50 -24.38
N PHE A 354 -17.26 -8.25 -24.09
CA PHE A 354 -15.90 -7.76 -24.26
C PHE A 354 -14.95 -8.38 -23.21
N MET A 355 -15.35 -8.38 -21.94
CA MET A 355 -14.54 -8.91 -20.85
C MET A 355 -14.30 -10.41 -20.94
N ASP A 356 -15.26 -11.18 -21.47
CA ASP A 356 -15.11 -12.62 -21.70
C ASP A 356 -14.01 -12.94 -22.73
N LYS A 357 -13.79 -12.04 -23.70
CA LYS A 357 -12.70 -12.14 -24.68
C LYS A 357 -11.37 -11.63 -24.13
N HIS A 358 -11.42 -10.71 -23.17
CA HIS A 358 -10.26 -9.98 -22.66
C HIS A 358 -10.25 -9.95 -21.12
N PRO A 359 -9.99 -11.09 -20.46
CA PRO A 359 -10.04 -11.19 -19.02
C PRO A 359 -8.94 -10.34 -18.36
N GLY A 360 -9.35 -9.40 -17.49
CA GLY A 360 -8.45 -8.57 -16.68
C GLY A 360 -8.31 -9.06 -15.24
N VAL A 361 -7.22 -8.69 -14.56
CA VAL A 361 -7.03 -9.04 -13.13
C VAL A 361 -8.07 -8.34 -12.27
N GLY A 362 -8.14 -7.02 -12.37
CA GLY A 362 -9.06 -6.18 -11.60
C GLY A 362 -10.39 -5.95 -12.30
N THR A 363 -11.46 -5.74 -11.54
CA THR A 363 -12.71 -5.18 -12.08
C THR A 363 -13.33 -4.17 -11.11
N VAL A 364 -13.76 -3.02 -11.64
CA VAL A 364 -14.46 -1.95 -10.92
C VAL A 364 -15.84 -1.72 -11.54
N PHE A 365 -16.90 -1.59 -10.73
CA PHE A 365 -18.25 -1.33 -11.23
C PHE A 365 -19.19 -0.74 -10.17
N PRO A 366 -20.11 0.18 -10.54
CA PRO A 366 -20.14 0.92 -11.80
C PRO A 366 -19.00 1.97 -11.88
N VAL A 367 -18.53 2.29 -13.08
CA VAL A 367 -17.47 3.29 -13.29
C VAL A 367 -18.00 4.65 -13.76
N ASP A 368 -19.23 4.78 -14.22
CA ASP A 368 -19.76 5.99 -14.86
C ASP A 368 -20.60 6.89 -13.93
N ARG A 369 -20.40 6.77 -12.60
CA ARG A 369 -21.22 7.42 -11.57
C ARG A 369 -20.36 8.02 -10.44
N LEU A 370 -19.92 9.28 -10.62
CA LEU A 370 -19.16 10.01 -9.60
C LEU A 370 -19.96 10.31 -8.33
N ASP A 371 -21.27 10.49 -8.46
CA ASP A 371 -22.18 10.64 -7.34
C ASP A 371 -22.17 9.41 -6.43
N VAL A 372 -22.13 8.21 -7.01
CA VAL A 372 -22.05 6.93 -6.26
C VAL A 372 -20.73 6.82 -5.50
N LEU A 373 -19.61 7.14 -6.15
CA LEU A 373 -18.29 7.18 -5.50
C LEU A 373 -18.26 8.20 -4.34
N THR A 374 -18.86 9.36 -4.55
CA THR A 374 -18.94 10.43 -3.55
C THR A 374 -19.84 10.04 -2.37
N ASN A 375 -20.97 9.40 -2.64
CA ASN A 375 -21.87 8.87 -1.61
C ASN A 375 -21.16 7.80 -0.75
N HIS A 376 -20.42 6.90 -1.37
CA HIS A 376 -19.62 5.90 -0.67
C HIS A 376 -18.58 6.57 0.24
N ARG A 377 -17.82 7.54 -0.28
CA ARG A 377 -16.84 8.32 0.51
C ARG A 377 -17.49 9.03 1.68
N LYS A 378 -18.65 9.68 1.45
CA LYS A 378 -19.39 10.39 2.50
C LYS A 378 -19.85 9.45 3.61
N ALA A 379 -20.38 8.28 3.26
CA ALA A 379 -20.82 7.27 4.22
C ALA A 379 -19.68 6.84 5.16
N VAL A 380 -18.49 6.63 4.61
CA VAL A 380 -17.31 6.14 5.32
C VAL A 380 -16.66 7.23 6.18
N ASP A 381 -16.38 8.40 5.62
CA ASP A 381 -15.47 9.37 6.23
C ASP A 381 -16.13 10.54 6.94
N ALA A 382 -17.40 10.80 6.65
CA ALA A 382 -18.15 11.91 7.23
C ALA A 382 -19.31 11.41 8.09
N GLU A 383 -20.02 10.38 7.64
CA GLU A 383 -21.17 9.80 8.36
C GLU A 383 -20.77 8.61 9.25
N PHE A 384 -19.55 8.08 9.10
CA PHE A 384 -18.99 6.94 9.82
C PHE A 384 -19.96 5.75 9.96
N ARG A 385 -20.65 5.43 8.87
CA ARG A 385 -21.57 4.30 8.76
C ARG A 385 -21.13 3.35 7.65
N PHE A 386 -21.72 2.17 7.63
CA PHE A 386 -21.54 1.28 6.47
C PHE A 386 -22.26 1.84 5.24
N PRO A 387 -21.65 1.70 4.04
CA PRO A 387 -22.35 1.97 2.80
C PRO A 387 -23.48 0.93 2.65
N ARG A 388 -24.59 1.34 2.04
CA ARG A 388 -25.62 0.39 1.61
C ARG A 388 -25.20 -0.20 0.27
N PHE A 389 -25.64 -1.42 0.01
CA PHE A 389 -25.41 -2.05 -1.27
C PHE A 389 -26.54 -1.74 -2.26
N GLY A 390 -26.14 -1.50 -3.50
CA GLY A 390 -26.99 -1.08 -4.60
C GLY A 390 -26.24 -0.15 -5.54
N LYS A 391 -26.66 -0.10 -6.80
CA LYS A 391 -26.00 0.68 -7.88
C LYS A 391 -25.84 2.18 -7.62
N ASP A 392 -26.50 2.73 -6.60
CA ASP A 392 -26.54 4.15 -6.29
C ASP A 392 -25.73 4.57 -5.05
N GLU A 393 -25.16 3.62 -4.28
CA GLU A 393 -24.43 3.94 -3.04
C GLU A 393 -22.98 3.42 -2.97
N VAL A 394 -22.62 2.38 -3.73
CA VAL A 394 -21.29 1.76 -3.62
C VAL A 394 -20.72 1.40 -4.98
N VAL A 395 -19.46 1.75 -5.19
CA VAL A 395 -18.65 1.13 -6.25
C VAL A 395 -18.11 -0.18 -5.68
N LEU A 396 -17.99 -1.26 -6.46
CA LEU A 396 -17.33 -2.51 -6.05
C LEU A 396 -16.00 -2.70 -6.80
N ARG A 397 -14.95 -3.19 -6.11
CA ARG A 397 -13.67 -3.60 -6.72
C ARG A 397 -13.36 -5.04 -6.38
N THR A 398 -12.76 -5.69 -7.36
CA THR A 398 -12.54 -7.13 -7.36
C THR A 398 -11.21 -7.44 -8.03
N LEU A 399 -10.58 -8.54 -7.62
CA LEU A 399 -9.37 -9.08 -8.20
C LEU A 399 -9.49 -10.57 -8.44
N ARG A 400 -8.93 -11.02 -9.56
CA ARG A 400 -9.03 -12.40 -10.04
C ARG A 400 -7.63 -12.96 -10.34
N SER A 401 -6.71 -12.88 -9.37
CA SER A 401 -5.30 -13.24 -9.55
C SER A 401 -5.09 -14.67 -10.09
N SER A 402 -6.02 -15.59 -9.82
CA SER A 402 -5.96 -16.97 -10.33
C SER A 402 -5.96 -17.10 -11.85
N ILE A 403 -6.30 -16.05 -12.61
CA ILE A 403 -6.25 -16.07 -14.08
C ILE A 403 -4.82 -16.06 -14.63
N TYR A 404 -3.87 -15.43 -13.92
CA TYR A 404 -2.45 -15.38 -14.30
C TYR A 404 -1.56 -16.18 -13.33
N ASP A 405 -2.07 -16.53 -12.15
CA ASP A 405 -1.36 -17.35 -11.16
C ASP A 405 -2.11 -18.67 -10.92
N PRO A 406 -1.75 -19.76 -11.62
CA PRO A 406 -2.39 -21.06 -11.43
C PRO A 406 -2.07 -21.70 -10.07
N THR A 407 -1.17 -21.10 -9.26
CA THR A 407 -0.84 -21.63 -7.93
C THR A 407 -1.84 -21.22 -6.86
N ARG A 408 -2.84 -20.39 -7.20
CA ARG A 408 -3.87 -19.89 -6.27
C ARG A 408 -4.92 -20.92 -5.91
N CYS A 409 -5.32 -21.79 -6.84
CA CYS A 409 -6.37 -22.77 -6.62
C CYS A 409 -6.22 -23.96 -7.57
N PRO A 410 -6.86 -25.11 -7.27
CA PRO A 410 -6.88 -26.26 -8.18
C PRO A 410 -7.55 -25.93 -9.52
N PRO A 411 -7.23 -26.69 -10.60
CA PRO A 411 -7.89 -26.53 -11.89
C PRO A 411 -9.43 -26.62 -11.78
N GLY A 412 -10.13 -25.78 -12.53
CA GLY A 412 -11.61 -25.73 -12.54
C GLY A 412 -12.21 -24.85 -11.43
N TYR A 413 -11.38 -24.11 -10.70
CA TYR A 413 -11.82 -23.12 -9.71
C TYR A 413 -11.06 -21.81 -9.87
N HIS A 414 -11.59 -20.76 -9.25
CA HIS A 414 -10.97 -19.44 -9.17
C HIS A 414 -11.10 -18.83 -7.79
N THR A 415 -10.17 -17.94 -7.45
CA THR A 415 -10.22 -17.12 -6.24
C THR A 415 -10.52 -15.68 -6.63
N ILE A 416 -11.51 -15.07 -5.98
CA ILE A 416 -11.88 -13.67 -6.19
C ILE A 416 -11.67 -12.90 -4.89
N TYR A 417 -10.82 -11.88 -4.92
CA TYR A 417 -10.60 -10.94 -3.82
C TYR A 417 -11.50 -9.72 -4.03
N ASN A 418 -12.41 -9.43 -3.11
CA ASN A 418 -13.29 -8.26 -3.15
C ASN A 418 -12.97 -7.34 -2.00
N PHE A 419 -13.05 -6.04 -2.21
CA PHE A 419 -12.79 -5.08 -1.14
C PHE A 419 -13.53 -3.77 -1.33
N TRP A 420 -13.82 -3.06 -0.25
CA TRP A 420 -14.37 -1.70 -0.25
C TRP A 420 -14.00 -0.95 1.04
N PRO A 421 -13.83 0.37 0.96
CA PRO A 421 -13.69 1.21 2.15
C PRO A 421 -14.90 1.10 3.09
N LEU A 422 -14.60 1.01 4.38
CA LEU A 422 -15.52 1.08 5.51
C LEU A 422 -15.02 2.12 6.53
N PRO A 423 -15.88 2.63 7.43
CA PRO A 423 -15.44 3.47 8.52
C PRO A 423 -14.47 2.72 9.44
N VAL A 424 -13.55 3.47 10.04
CA VAL A 424 -12.66 2.98 11.10
C VAL A 424 -13.52 2.40 12.24
N PRO A 425 -13.22 1.19 12.77
CA PRO A 425 -14.00 0.56 13.83
C PRO A 425 -14.26 1.45 15.04
N GLU A 426 -13.26 2.21 15.48
CA GLU A 426 -13.33 3.13 16.60
C GLU A 426 -14.21 4.35 16.34
N TYR A 427 -14.47 4.71 15.08
CA TYR A 427 -15.28 5.87 14.68
C TYR A 427 -16.70 5.49 14.25
N TYR A 428 -16.99 4.19 14.12
CA TYR A 428 -18.28 3.70 13.66
C TYR A 428 -19.43 4.14 14.57
N VAL A 429 -20.43 4.82 14.00
CA VAL A 429 -21.58 5.38 14.75
C VAL A 429 -22.38 4.31 15.48
N GLY A 430 -22.42 3.09 14.93
CA GLY A 430 -23.11 1.96 15.56
C GLY A 430 -22.38 1.37 16.77
N GLY A 431 -21.18 1.86 17.13
CA GLY A 431 -20.36 1.32 18.21
C GLY A 431 -19.49 0.14 17.77
N ILE A 432 -18.22 0.14 18.20
CA ILE A 432 -17.22 -0.88 17.82
C ILE A 432 -17.68 -2.31 18.13
N GLU A 433 -18.45 -2.50 19.21
CA GLU A 433 -19.03 -3.77 19.63
C GLU A 433 -20.09 -4.32 18.66
N ASN A 434 -20.72 -3.46 17.86
CA ASN A 434 -21.70 -3.85 16.84
C ASN A 434 -21.07 -3.98 15.45
N TYR A 435 -19.81 -3.58 15.27
CA TYR A 435 -19.15 -3.52 13.97
C TYR A 435 -19.24 -4.85 13.21
N ASN A 436 -18.91 -5.96 13.88
CA ASN A 436 -18.94 -7.28 13.26
C ASN A 436 -20.34 -7.90 13.15
N LYS A 437 -21.38 -7.32 13.77
CA LYS A 437 -22.76 -7.85 13.68
C LYS A 437 -23.36 -7.68 12.28
N HIS A 438 -22.90 -6.70 11.50
CA HIS A 438 -23.36 -6.44 10.14
C HIS A 438 -22.46 -7.08 9.06
N LYS A 439 -21.50 -7.94 9.45
CA LYS A 439 -20.55 -8.55 8.51
C LYS A 439 -21.28 -9.34 7.41
N GLU A 440 -22.26 -10.16 7.79
CA GLU A 440 -23.03 -10.98 6.85
C GLU A 440 -23.91 -10.13 5.93
N GLU A 441 -24.52 -9.07 6.47
CA GLU A 441 -25.30 -8.10 5.69
C GLU A 441 -24.47 -7.44 4.59
N GLN A 442 -23.23 -7.03 4.92
CA GLN A 442 -22.29 -6.46 3.96
C GLN A 442 -21.85 -7.47 2.88
N VAL A 443 -21.66 -8.75 3.26
CA VAL A 443 -21.34 -9.82 2.29
C VAL A 443 -22.52 -10.09 1.37
N GLU A 444 -23.74 -10.15 1.90
CA GLU A 444 -24.92 -10.41 1.08
C GLU A 444 -25.21 -9.26 0.11
N GLY A 445 -25.10 -8.01 0.57
CA GLY A 445 -25.25 -6.85 -0.32
C GLY A 445 -24.24 -6.85 -1.48
N MET A 446 -22.99 -7.26 -1.23
CA MET A 446 -22.00 -7.44 -2.30
C MET A 446 -22.44 -8.51 -3.31
N LEU A 447 -23.02 -9.62 -2.85
CA LEU A 447 -23.51 -10.68 -3.72
C LEU A 447 -24.74 -10.25 -4.53
N GLU A 448 -25.66 -9.48 -3.94
CA GLU A 448 -26.78 -8.87 -4.64
C GLU A 448 -26.30 -7.99 -5.80
N MET A 449 -25.29 -7.16 -5.55
CA MET A 449 -24.67 -6.35 -6.61
C MET A 449 -24.04 -7.22 -7.70
N TYR A 450 -23.37 -8.33 -7.35
CA TYR A 450 -22.91 -9.29 -8.35
C TYR A 450 -24.06 -9.90 -9.16
N ARG A 451 -25.18 -10.29 -8.55
CA ARG A 451 -26.34 -10.86 -9.24
C ARG A 451 -27.03 -9.84 -10.16
N GLU A 452 -26.94 -8.55 -9.84
CA GLU A 452 -27.39 -7.47 -10.71
C GLU A 452 -26.51 -7.36 -11.96
N TYR A 453 -25.18 -7.41 -11.82
CA TYR A 453 -24.24 -7.20 -12.92
C TYR A 453 -23.85 -8.46 -13.70
N CYS A 454 -23.95 -9.64 -13.09
CA CYS A 454 -23.44 -10.91 -13.62
C CYS A 454 -24.54 -11.96 -13.76
N THR A 455 -24.33 -12.92 -14.67
CA THR A 455 -25.31 -13.98 -15.00
C THR A 455 -25.17 -15.24 -14.16
N ASN A 456 -24.02 -15.47 -13.52
CA ASN A 456 -23.63 -16.75 -12.93
C ASN A 456 -23.12 -16.64 -11.48
N MET A 457 -23.53 -15.59 -10.74
CA MET A 457 -23.11 -15.38 -9.34
C MET A 457 -24.16 -15.87 -8.33
N GLY A 458 -24.67 -17.08 -8.56
CA GLY A 458 -25.58 -17.80 -7.65
C GLY A 458 -24.85 -18.82 -6.76
N ASP A 459 -25.60 -19.46 -5.87
CA ASP A 459 -25.09 -20.46 -4.91
C ASP A 459 -24.53 -21.72 -5.59
N ASP A 460 -24.92 -21.97 -6.85
CA ASP A 460 -24.41 -23.06 -7.68
C ASP A 460 -22.95 -22.84 -8.12
N ASN A 461 -22.52 -21.58 -8.24
CA ASN A 461 -21.16 -21.21 -8.63
C ASN A 461 -20.24 -20.94 -7.42
N ILE A 462 -20.79 -20.39 -6.33
CA ILE A 462 -20.01 -20.01 -5.14
C ILE A 462 -19.74 -21.24 -4.27
N VAL A 463 -18.45 -21.54 -4.05
CA VAL A 463 -18.01 -22.69 -3.25
C VAL A 463 -17.79 -22.30 -1.79
N ALA A 464 -17.13 -21.16 -1.55
CA ALA A 464 -16.83 -20.67 -0.21
C ALA A 464 -16.64 -19.15 -0.20
N LYS A 465 -16.84 -18.55 0.97
CA LYS A 465 -16.69 -17.11 1.23
C LYS A 465 -15.87 -16.90 2.51
N PHE A 466 -14.90 -16.00 2.48
CA PHE A 466 -14.07 -15.64 3.64
C PHE A 466 -14.06 -14.12 3.81
N ALA A 467 -14.78 -13.62 4.81
CA ALA A 467 -14.94 -12.19 5.05
C ALA A 467 -14.09 -11.72 6.23
N MET A 468 -13.41 -10.58 6.05
CA MET A 468 -12.62 -9.89 7.05
C MET A 468 -13.01 -8.43 7.10
N THR A 469 -13.41 -7.97 8.28
CA THR A 469 -13.67 -6.54 8.55
C THR A 469 -12.38 -5.82 8.93
N PRO A 470 -12.37 -4.47 8.92
CA PRO A 470 -11.28 -3.69 9.50
C PRO A 470 -10.93 -4.08 10.95
N LEU A 471 -11.94 -4.45 11.74
CA LEU A 471 -11.75 -4.89 13.11
C LEU A 471 -11.02 -6.25 13.15
N ASP A 472 -11.40 -7.21 12.29
CA ASP A 472 -10.69 -8.49 12.18
C ASP A 472 -9.22 -8.29 11.73
N SER A 473 -8.98 -7.38 10.78
CA SER A 473 -7.63 -7.04 10.31
C SER A 473 -6.75 -6.47 11.44
N SER A 474 -7.33 -5.62 12.30
CA SER A 474 -6.65 -5.03 13.46
C SER A 474 -6.24 -6.08 14.48
N PHE A 475 -7.10 -7.09 14.71
CA PHE A 475 -6.80 -8.20 15.60
C PHE A 475 -5.71 -9.12 15.04
N ARG A 476 -5.74 -9.36 13.73
CA ARG A 476 -4.82 -10.29 13.06
C ARG A 476 -3.40 -9.74 12.92
N ASN A 477 -3.26 -8.43 12.70
CA ASN A 477 -1.99 -7.82 12.37
C ASN A 477 -1.84 -6.46 13.08
N MET A 478 -0.81 -6.35 13.93
CA MET A 478 -0.49 -5.15 14.72
C MET A 478 -0.15 -3.93 13.85
N GLY A 479 0.13 -4.12 12.56
CA GLY A 479 0.27 -3.01 11.60
C GLY A 479 -1.05 -2.36 11.21
N PHE A 480 -2.18 -3.07 11.27
CA PHE A 480 -3.46 -2.61 10.74
C PHE A 480 -4.37 -2.05 11.84
N VAL A 481 -3.87 -1.13 12.65
CA VAL A 481 -4.69 -0.44 13.67
C VAL A 481 -5.90 0.24 12.98
N GLY A 482 -7.11 0.01 13.48
CA GLY A 482 -8.35 0.45 12.85
C GLY A 482 -8.66 -0.22 11.50
N GLY A 483 -7.95 -1.29 11.17
CA GLY A 483 -7.94 -1.95 9.86
C GLY A 483 -7.30 -1.09 8.78
N ASN A 484 -6.44 -0.13 9.18
CA ASN A 484 -5.95 0.89 8.26
C ASN A 484 -4.78 0.39 7.40
N TRP A 485 -4.95 0.31 6.07
CA TRP A 485 -3.89 -0.21 5.19
C TRP A 485 -2.76 0.79 4.92
N GLU A 486 -3.07 2.08 4.93
CA GLU A 486 -2.08 3.16 4.94
C GLU A 486 -1.46 3.34 6.33
N GLY A 487 -2.01 2.71 7.37
CA GLY A 487 -1.65 2.94 8.77
C GLY A 487 -2.34 4.16 9.37
N ILE A 488 -2.24 5.34 8.72
CA ILE A 488 -2.87 6.58 9.19
C ILE A 488 -3.48 7.37 8.02
N ARG A 489 -4.39 8.31 8.31
CA ARG A 489 -5.12 9.08 7.29
C ARG A 489 -4.18 9.69 6.23
N PRO A 490 -4.38 9.41 4.94
CA PRO A 490 -3.58 9.92 3.83
C PRO A 490 -4.10 11.29 3.35
N CYS A 491 -3.72 12.32 4.09
CA CYS A 491 -4.14 13.72 3.88
C CYS A 491 -2.97 14.66 4.10
N ASP A 492 -3.08 15.89 3.61
CA ASP A 492 -1.98 16.88 3.65
C ASP A 492 -1.34 17.05 5.04
N ASP A 493 -2.15 17.10 6.11
CA ASP A 493 -1.68 17.28 7.48
C ASP A 493 -1.03 16.03 8.12
N GLN A 494 -1.14 14.86 7.49
CA GLN A 494 -0.51 13.59 7.92
C GLN A 494 0.24 12.88 6.77
N TRP A 495 0.78 13.67 5.84
CA TRP A 495 1.59 13.21 4.73
C TRP A 495 2.99 13.85 4.75
N CYS A 496 3.90 13.35 3.90
CA CYS A 496 5.26 13.88 3.75
C CYS A 496 6.04 13.98 5.07
N ASP A 497 6.68 15.11 5.33
CA ASP A 497 7.45 15.44 6.52
C ASP A 497 6.61 15.55 7.80
N ARG A 498 5.28 15.49 7.69
CA ARG A 498 4.35 15.46 8.84
C ARG A 498 3.92 14.04 9.23
N ARG A 499 4.40 13.01 8.52
CA ARG A 499 3.98 11.61 8.68
C ARG A 499 5.01 10.77 9.46
N PRO A 500 4.66 10.09 10.57
CA PRO A 500 3.34 10.06 11.22
C PRO A 500 3.01 11.31 12.05
N VAL A 501 4.05 11.96 12.55
CA VAL A 501 4.05 13.29 13.18
C VAL A 501 5.35 13.98 12.76
N PRO A 502 5.47 15.32 12.82
CA PRO A 502 6.67 16.03 12.38
C PRO A 502 7.98 15.52 13.00
N GLU A 503 7.97 15.17 14.29
CA GLU A 503 9.12 14.62 15.01
C GLU A 503 9.62 13.28 14.46
N CYS A 504 8.81 12.60 13.66
CA CYS A 504 9.12 11.32 13.02
C CYS A 504 9.10 11.39 11.48
N GLY A 505 8.94 12.58 10.90
CA GLY A 505 8.74 12.82 9.47
C GLY A 505 9.86 12.29 8.56
N ARG A 506 11.08 12.20 9.10
CA ARG A 506 12.26 11.62 8.42
C ARG A 506 12.76 10.36 9.12
N TYR A 507 11.84 9.50 9.53
CA TYR A 507 12.06 8.14 10.07
C TYR A 507 12.79 8.03 11.41
N ARG A 508 13.54 9.06 11.84
CA ARG A 508 14.07 9.19 13.20
C ARG A 508 12.94 9.36 14.21
N THR A 509 13.25 9.18 15.49
CA THR A 509 12.29 9.40 16.58
C THR A 509 12.92 10.27 17.67
N PRO A 510 12.13 10.77 18.64
CA PRO A 510 12.69 11.45 19.82
C PRO A 510 13.58 10.56 20.71
N ILE A 511 13.62 9.25 20.49
CA ILE A 511 14.52 8.32 21.17
C ILE A 511 15.70 8.03 20.25
N ASP A 512 16.91 8.25 20.75
CA ASP A 512 18.12 8.04 19.96
C ASP A 512 18.25 6.57 19.54
N ARG A 513 18.77 6.34 18.33
CA ARG A 513 18.92 5.01 17.70
C ARG A 513 17.64 4.20 17.54
N LEU A 514 16.46 4.80 17.73
CA LEU A 514 15.17 4.23 17.36
C LEU A 514 14.67 4.85 16.06
N TYR A 515 14.33 4.00 15.08
CA TYR A 515 13.82 4.40 13.77
C TYR A 515 12.48 3.74 13.47
N LEU A 516 11.66 4.36 12.62
CA LEU A 516 10.42 3.80 12.10
C LEU A 516 10.62 3.28 10.67
N VAL A 517 10.07 2.11 10.37
CA VAL A 517 10.07 1.52 9.03
C VAL A 517 8.72 0.91 8.66
N ASN A 518 7.61 1.51 9.07
CA ASN A 518 6.28 0.95 8.86
C ASN A 518 5.41 1.87 7.97
N GLN A 519 4.20 1.44 7.63
CA GLN A 519 3.25 2.18 6.77
C GLN A 519 2.81 3.54 7.34
N THR A 520 2.99 3.79 8.64
CA THR A 520 2.74 5.12 9.22
C THR A 520 3.86 6.12 8.94
N SER A 521 5.00 5.67 8.41
CA SER A 521 6.07 6.50 7.88
C SER A 521 5.81 6.88 6.42
N TYR A 522 6.47 7.93 5.95
CA TYR A 522 6.43 8.32 4.54
C TYR A 522 6.99 7.21 3.62
N PRO A 523 6.46 6.98 2.40
CA PRO A 523 5.25 7.58 1.85
C PRO A 523 3.97 7.00 2.44
N GLY A 524 3.93 5.75 2.87
CA GLY A 524 2.71 5.13 3.38
C GLY A 524 2.73 3.61 3.22
N GLY A 525 1.54 3.05 3.02
CA GLY A 525 1.29 1.63 2.78
C GLY A 525 1.70 1.15 1.38
N LEU A 526 0.91 0.21 0.84
CA LEU A 526 1.03 -0.34 -0.52
C LEU A 526 2.25 -1.23 -0.83
N ALA A 527 3.08 -1.56 0.17
CA ALA A 527 4.23 -2.47 0.02
C ALA A 527 5.23 -2.06 -1.09
N LEU A 528 5.44 -0.75 -1.26
CA LEU A 528 6.26 -0.13 -2.32
C LEU A 528 7.77 -0.46 -2.26
N MET A 529 8.26 -1.01 -1.14
CA MET A 529 9.69 -0.94 -0.73
C MET A 529 10.23 0.50 -0.66
N ALA A 530 9.35 1.51 -0.63
CA ALA A 530 9.73 2.91 -0.56
C ALA A 530 10.18 3.31 0.86
N VAL A 531 9.41 2.94 1.88
CA VAL A 531 9.73 3.19 3.29
C VAL A 531 11.15 2.68 3.65
N PRO A 532 11.52 1.40 3.40
CA PRO A 532 12.86 0.93 3.71
C PRO A 532 13.94 1.58 2.84
N TYR A 533 13.69 1.84 1.55
CA TYR A 533 14.64 2.54 0.69
C TYR A 533 14.93 3.96 1.20
N ASN A 534 13.89 4.70 1.60
CA ASN A 534 14.03 6.06 2.12
C ASN A 534 14.74 6.06 3.48
N LEU A 535 14.37 5.16 4.40
CA LEU A 535 15.08 4.99 5.68
C LEU A 535 16.56 4.65 5.47
N MET A 536 16.91 3.86 4.45
CA MET A 536 18.29 3.49 4.19
C MET A 536 19.19 4.72 3.93
N HIS A 537 18.68 5.80 3.34
CA HIS A 537 19.43 7.05 3.19
C HIS A 537 19.85 7.63 4.54
N ILE A 538 18.91 7.61 5.49
CA ILE A 538 19.10 8.11 6.84
C ILE A 538 20.10 7.23 7.62
N LEU A 539 19.94 5.90 7.54
CA LEU A 539 20.82 4.96 8.23
C LEU A 539 22.25 4.95 7.69
N ILE A 540 22.45 5.21 6.39
CA ILE A 540 23.79 5.37 5.83
C ILE A 540 24.54 6.50 6.55
N GLU A 541 23.86 7.62 6.81
CA GLU A 541 24.46 8.77 7.48
C GLU A 541 24.64 8.54 8.97
N ASP A 542 23.63 8.01 9.64
CA ASP A 542 23.59 7.89 11.11
C ASP A 542 24.44 6.73 11.63
N LEU A 543 24.56 5.64 10.86
CA LEU A 543 25.33 4.45 11.24
C LEU A 543 26.68 4.34 10.54
N ASP A 544 27.07 5.37 9.77
CA ASP A 544 28.28 5.43 8.94
C ASP A 544 28.44 4.20 8.03
N LEU A 545 27.36 3.83 7.34
CA LEU A 545 27.36 2.66 6.46
C LEU A 545 28.04 2.98 5.13
N LYS A 546 28.73 1.98 4.57
CA LYS A 546 29.40 2.07 3.27
C LYS A 546 28.79 1.05 2.32
N PRO A 547 27.60 1.31 1.76
CA PRO A 547 27.00 0.40 0.80
C PRO A 547 27.91 0.26 -0.43
N GLY A 548 27.90 -0.93 -1.04
CA GLY A 548 28.66 -1.19 -2.26
C GLY A 548 28.06 -0.48 -3.48
N GLY A 549 28.69 -0.66 -4.65
CA GLY A 549 28.24 -0.06 -5.92
C GLY A 549 26.86 -0.51 -6.43
N TRP A 550 26.19 -1.41 -5.71
CA TRP A 550 24.80 -1.79 -5.96
C TRP A 550 23.80 -0.74 -5.46
N TRP A 551 24.19 0.10 -4.50
CA TRP A 551 23.33 1.15 -3.96
C TRP A 551 23.44 2.42 -4.79
N TYR A 552 22.30 3.03 -5.08
CA TYR A 552 22.21 4.39 -5.58
C TYR A 552 21.11 5.14 -4.82
N PRO A 553 21.37 6.37 -4.36
CA PRO A 553 20.38 7.16 -3.66
C PRO A 553 19.38 7.80 -4.64
N SER A 554 18.29 8.35 -4.10
CA SER A 554 17.43 9.24 -4.88
C SER A 554 18.25 10.44 -5.37
N PRO A 555 18.13 10.85 -6.65
CA PRO A 555 18.79 12.05 -7.16
C PRO A 555 18.28 13.34 -6.50
N TYR A 556 17.15 13.24 -5.78
CA TYR A 556 16.51 14.34 -5.07
C TYR A 556 16.79 14.33 -3.56
N TYR A 557 17.59 13.38 -3.06
CA TYR A 557 17.88 13.28 -1.63
C TYR A 557 18.73 14.45 -1.13
N VAL A 558 18.27 15.09 -0.05
CA VAL A 558 19.01 16.14 0.67
C VAL A 558 19.42 15.60 2.04
N SER A 559 20.73 15.54 2.26
CA SER A 559 21.37 15.09 3.51
C SER A 559 21.19 16.11 4.63
N ASP A 560 20.93 15.62 5.84
CA ASP A 560 20.85 16.46 7.05
C ASP A 560 22.23 17.08 7.37
N LYS A 561 23.33 16.32 7.16
CA LYS A 561 24.70 16.79 7.40
C LYS A 561 25.03 18.04 6.57
N LYS A 562 24.59 18.09 5.31
CA LYS A 562 24.80 19.24 4.41
C LYS A 562 24.04 20.50 4.84
N VAL A 563 22.87 20.35 5.45
CA VAL A 563 22.07 21.49 5.94
C VAL A 563 22.67 22.02 7.24
N SER A 564 23.09 21.13 8.14
CA SER A 564 23.73 21.52 9.41
C SER A 564 25.08 22.21 9.24
N SER A 565 25.80 21.96 8.13
CA SER A 565 27.09 22.59 7.84
C SER A 565 26.98 24.04 7.35
N GLY A 566 25.77 24.55 7.11
CA GLY A 566 25.56 25.98 6.86
C GLY A 566 26.17 26.50 5.56
N ASP A 567 26.20 25.70 4.49
CA ASP A 567 26.45 26.24 3.14
C ASP A 567 25.18 26.99 2.67
N VAL A 568 24.99 28.18 3.25
CA VAL A 568 24.14 29.28 2.80
C VAL A 568 25.04 30.34 2.17
#